data_AF-A0A7S2AL59-F1
#
_entry.id   AF-A0A7S2AL59-F1
#
_cell.length_a   1.000
_cell.length_b   1.000
_cell.length_c   1.000
_cell.angle_alpha   90.00
_cell.angle_beta   90.00
_cell.angle_gamma   90.00
#
_symmetry.space_group_name_H-M   'P 1'
#
loop_
_entity.id
_entity.type
_entity.pdbx_description
1 polymer ?
#
loop_
_entity_poly.entity_id
_entity_poly.type
_entity_poly.pdbx_seq_one_letter_code
_entity_poly.pdbx_strand_id
1 'polypeptide(L)'
;TWKVIAGKAAGGIVVSKNRGAGQEKEPERLSWGALVEELEKHGDYLFYRRLSGSGPDRGWVRVKQPWGQIICELTEERSSETDPSWGCLRSCGLVWGREAAKDILQGDKVDLVIASDCVCESFYGDASLPVLVETIQTLCSDRTVALMSVQRRLGDGLERFLQLLGRCLFVDRLSSCFVGNIEVLVYVARKFK
;
A
#
# COMPACT_ATOMS: atom_id res chain seq x y z
N THR A 1 7.20 7.78 -16.05
CA THR A 1 7.73 6.41 -16.19
C THR A 1 7.64 5.98 -17.63
N TRP A 2 8.56 5.13 -18.09
CA TRP A 2 8.55 4.55 -19.42
C TRP A 2 8.36 3.03 -19.34
N LYS A 3 7.63 2.45 -20.29
CA LYS A 3 7.44 1.01 -20.44
C LYS A 3 8.07 0.51 -21.73
N VAL A 4 8.81 -0.59 -21.64
CA VAL A 4 9.36 -1.28 -22.81
C VAL A 4 8.26 -2.06 -23.51
N ILE A 5 7.88 -1.66 -24.72
CA ILE A 5 6.80 -2.29 -25.50
C ILE A 5 7.27 -3.09 -26.71
N ALA A 6 8.56 -3.03 -27.04
CA ALA A 6 9.17 -3.79 -28.13
C ALA A 6 10.08 -4.93 -27.63
N GLY A 7 10.56 -5.76 -28.56
CA GLY A 7 11.56 -6.79 -28.26
C GLY A 7 11.00 -8.07 -27.63
N LYS A 8 9.68 -8.26 -27.52
CA LYS A 8 9.05 -9.44 -26.91
C LYS A 8 9.59 -10.77 -27.47
N ALA A 9 9.67 -10.92 -28.79
CA ALA A 9 10.18 -12.13 -29.44
C ALA A 9 11.70 -12.33 -29.25
N ALA A 10 12.44 -11.26 -28.94
CA ALA A 10 13.89 -11.28 -28.73
C ALA A 10 14.28 -11.27 -27.24
N GLY A 11 13.30 -11.45 -26.33
CA GLY A 11 13.51 -11.41 -24.88
C GLY A 11 13.77 -10.02 -24.29
N GLY A 12 13.61 -8.95 -25.07
CA GLY A 12 13.85 -7.56 -24.64
C GLY A 12 14.61 -6.72 -25.65
N ILE A 13 14.94 -5.50 -25.23
CA ILE A 13 15.63 -4.50 -26.04
C ILE A 13 17.10 -4.40 -25.64
N VAL A 14 17.93 -4.02 -26.60
CA VAL A 14 19.38 -3.86 -26.38
C VAL A 14 19.63 -2.56 -25.62
N VAL A 15 20.44 -2.65 -24.57
CA VAL A 15 20.90 -1.51 -23.78
C VAL A 15 22.33 -1.17 -24.17
N SER A 16 22.64 0.11 -24.29
CA SER A 16 24.00 0.62 -24.56
C SER A 16 24.57 1.32 -23.34
N LYS A 17 25.87 1.15 -23.07
CA LYS A 17 26.55 1.84 -21.96
C LYS A 17 26.61 3.36 -22.15
N ASN A 18 26.76 3.79 -23.40
CA ASN A 18 26.91 5.19 -23.80
C ASN A 18 25.87 5.60 -24.86
N ARG A 19 25.65 6.91 -24.99
CA ARG A 19 24.75 7.51 -25.99
C ARG A 19 25.34 7.44 -27.40
N GLY A 20 24.79 6.62 -28.29
CA GLY A 20 25.15 6.62 -29.73
C GLY A 20 24.97 5.27 -30.44
N ALA A 21 25.03 5.28 -31.78
CA ALA A 21 25.06 4.05 -32.59
C ALA A 21 26.46 3.41 -32.57
N GLY A 22 26.55 2.07 -32.49
CA GLY A 22 27.82 1.34 -32.48
C GLY A 22 28.55 1.30 -31.14
N GLN A 23 27.89 1.72 -30.06
CA GLN A 23 28.46 1.73 -28.70
C GLN A 23 28.49 0.34 -28.07
N GLU A 24 29.33 0.19 -27.04
CA GLU A 24 29.40 -1.01 -26.22
C GLU A 24 28.02 -1.33 -25.64
N LYS A 25 27.56 -2.55 -25.94
CA LYS A 25 26.25 -3.04 -25.51
C LYS A 25 26.39 -3.75 -24.18
N GLU A 26 25.38 -3.61 -23.34
CA GLU A 26 25.27 -4.48 -22.17
C GLU A 26 25.06 -5.93 -22.63
N PRO A 27 25.63 -6.91 -21.91
CA PRO A 27 25.45 -8.32 -22.23
C PRO A 27 23.99 -8.74 -22.02
N GLU A 28 23.29 -8.08 -21.09
CA GLU A 28 21.89 -8.30 -20.78
C GLU A 28 20.97 -7.35 -21.54
N ARG A 29 19.76 -7.84 -21.85
CA ARG A 29 18.69 -7.04 -22.47
C ARG A 29 17.72 -6.55 -21.43
N LEU A 30 17.18 -5.36 -21.61
CA LEU A 30 16.06 -4.88 -20.82
C LEU A 30 14.77 -5.55 -21.30
N SER A 31 14.11 -6.30 -20.42
CA SER A 31 12.99 -7.17 -20.77
C SER A 31 11.78 -6.41 -21.32
N TRP A 32 10.98 -7.07 -22.18
CA TRP A 32 9.67 -6.55 -22.56
C TRP A 32 8.78 -6.37 -21.33
N GLY A 33 8.02 -5.27 -21.28
CA GLY A 33 7.17 -4.91 -20.15
C GLY A 33 7.92 -4.29 -18.96
N ALA A 34 9.26 -4.17 -19.01
CA ALA A 34 10.02 -3.50 -17.95
C ALA A 34 9.58 -2.04 -17.82
N LEU A 35 9.44 -1.58 -16.57
CA LEU A 35 9.24 -0.17 -16.25
C LEU A 35 10.58 0.47 -15.93
N VAL A 36 10.80 1.67 -16.45
CA VAL A 36 12.03 2.42 -16.24
C VAL A 36 11.75 3.90 -15.97
N GLU A 37 12.60 4.53 -15.17
CA GLU A 37 12.60 5.95 -14.89
C GLU A 37 13.51 6.69 -15.89
N GLU A 38 13.08 7.85 -16.36
CA GLU A 38 13.90 8.75 -17.16
C GLU A 38 14.90 9.49 -16.26
N LEU A 39 16.19 9.27 -16.50
CA LEU A 39 17.25 10.05 -15.88
C LEU A 39 17.71 11.19 -16.79
N GLU A 40 17.80 10.92 -18.10
CA GLU A 40 18.22 11.90 -19.10
C GLU A 40 17.64 11.52 -20.47
N LYS A 41 17.26 12.52 -21.28
CA LYS A 41 16.71 12.28 -22.62
C LYS A 41 17.34 13.20 -23.66
N HIS A 42 17.77 12.60 -24.78
CA HIS A 42 18.39 13.29 -25.91
C HIS A 42 17.79 12.81 -27.23
N GLY A 43 16.84 13.56 -27.75
CA GLY A 43 16.07 13.16 -28.94
C GLY A 43 15.36 11.82 -28.70
N ASP A 44 15.72 10.83 -29.49
CA ASP A 44 15.17 9.47 -29.40
C ASP A 44 15.94 8.56 -28.42
N TYR A 45 16.93 9.07 -27.69
CA TYR A 45 17.69 8.31 -26.70
C TYR A 45 17.26 8.65 -25.28
N LEU A 46 17.06 7.61 -24.48
CA LEU A 46 16.66 7.66 -23.08
C LEU A 46 17.72 6.97 -22.23
N PHE A 47 18.35 7.72 -21.33
CA PHE A 47 19.11 7.17 -20.22
C PHE A 47 18.16 6.86 -19.09
N TYR A 48 18.18 5.62 -18.61
CA TYR A 48 17.16 5.13 -17.69
C TYR A 48 17.74 4.52 -16.42
N ARG A 49 16.88 4.40 -15.40
CA ARG A 49 17.04 3.48 -14.26
C ARG A 49 15.90 2.46 -14.26
N ARG A 50 16.20 1.16 -14.15
CA ARG A 50 15.20 0.09 -14.13
C ARG A 50 14.39 0.16 -12.84
N LEU A 51 13.07 0.08 -12.96
CA LEU A 51 12.12 0.04 -11.84
C LEU A 51 11.48 -1.35 -11.68
N SER A 52 11.29 -2.08 -12.77
CA SER A 52 10.79 -3.46 -12.76
C SER A 52 11.28 -4.25 -13.98
N GLY A 53 10.97 -5.56 -14.06
CA GLY A 53 11.42 -6.44 -15.13
C GLY A 53 12.85 -6.95 -14.92
N SER A 54 13.52 -7.44 -15.97
CA SER A 54 14.92 -7.92 -15.92
C SER A 54 15.83 -7.16 -16.88
N GLY A 55 17.14 -7.26 -16.65
CA GLY A 55 18.18 -6.60 -17.43
C GLY A 55 18.95 -5.53 -16.65
N PRO A 56 19.78 -4.73 -17.33
CA PRO A 56 20.67 -3.77 -16.69
C PRO A 56 19.91 -2.73 -15.86
N ASP A 57 20.45 -2.41 -14.68
CA ASP A 57 19.85 -1.43 -13.76
C ASP A 57 19.84 -0.01 -14.33
N ARG A 58 20.79 0.33 -15.21
CA ARG A 58 20.86 1.60 -15.91
C ARG A 58 21.44 1.41 -17.31
N GLY A 59 21.16 2.36 -18.19
CA GLY A 59 21.79 2.40 -19.51
C GLY A 59 21.01 3.27 -20.49
N TRP A 60 21.49 3.30 -21.73
CA TRP A 60 20.87 4.03 -22.83
C TRP A 60 20.05 3.10 -23.71
N VAL A 61 18.81 3.50 -23.99
CA VAL A 61 17.93 2.85 -24.95
C VAL A 61 17.38 3.87 -25.95
N ARG A 62 16.93 3.38 -27.11
CA ARG A 62 16.13 4.21 -28.01
C ARG A 62 14.67 4.14 -27.60
N VAL A 63 13.99 5.28 -27.59
CA VAL A 63 12.54 5.40 -27.43
C VAL A 63 11.82 5.01 -28.72
N LYS A 64 12.44 5.29 -29.88
CA LYS A 64 11.89 5.04 -31.22
C LYS A 64 13.00 4.63 -32.20
N GLN A 65 12.67 3.75 -33.15
CA GLN A 65 13.54 3.38 -34.26
C GLN A 65 13.43 4.36 -35.43
N PRO A 66 14.44 4.47 -36.31
CA PRO A 66 14.39 5.38 -37.46
C PRO A 66 13.24 5.08 -38.42
N TRP A 67 12.85 3.81 -38.56
CA TRP A 67 11.71 3.37 -39.38
C TRP A 67 10.34 3.51 -38.69
N GLY A 68 10.28 4.18 -37.53
CA GLY A 68 9.02 4.57 -36.90
C GLY A 68 8.55 3.71 -35.72
N GLN A 69 9.13 2.52 -35.50
CA GLN A 69 8.72 1.63 -34.42
C GLN A 69 9.01 2.23 -33.04
N ILE A 70 7.98 2.32 -32.19
CA ILE A 70 8.11 2.75 -30.79
C ILE A 70 8.68 1.58 -29.97
N ILE A 71 9.69 1.87 -29.18
CA ILE A 71 10.41 0.90 -28.34
C ILE A 71 10.01 1.05 -26.88
N CYS A 72 9.92 2.30 -26.41
CA CYS A 72 9.46 2.66 -25.09
C CYS A 72 8.33 3.70 -25.21
N GLU A 73 7.27 3.53 -24.42
CA GLU A 73 6.18 4.50 -24.32
C GLU A 73 6.10 5.09 -22.91
N LEU A 74 5.66 6.35 -22.80
CA LEU A 74 5.32 6.94 -21.52
C LEU A 74 4.11 6.22 -20.95
N THR A 75 4.15 5.91 -19.65
CA THR A 75 3.06 5.25 -18.95
C THR A 75 2.86 5.84 -17.57
N GLU A 76 1.61 5.76 -17.09
CA GLU A 76 1.25 6.01 -15.70
C GLU A 76 1.42 4.76 -14.81
N GLU A 77 1.74 3.60 -15.40
CA GLU A 77 2.08 2.39 -14.65
C GLU A 77 3.27 2.65 -13.73
N ARG A 78 3.15 2.17 -12.49
CA ARG A 78 4.18 2.27 -11.44
C ARG A 78 4.69 0.87 -11.12
N SER A 79 5.99 0.73 -10.86
CA SER A 79 6.57 -0.56 -10.44
C SER A 79 5.97 -1.00 -9.12
N SER A 80 5.35 -2.16 -9.10
CA SER A 80 4.61 -2.67 -7.93
C SER A 80 5.47 -3.44 -6.92
N GLU A 81 6.77 -3.68 -7.17
CA GLU A 81 7.48 -4.73 -6.41
C GLU A 81 8.74 -4.34 -5.62
N THR A 82 9.41 -3.21 -5.87
CA THR A 82 10.67 -2.91 -5.13
C THR A 82 11.03 -1.43 -5.11
N ASP A 83 10.08 -0.56 -4.77
CA ASP A 83 10.43 0.79 -4.32
C ASP A 83 10.65 0.76 -2.80
N PRO A 84 11.88 0.88 -2.27
CA PRO A 84 12.13 0.92 -0.83
C PRO A 84 11.49 2.13 -0.13
N SER A 85 10.93 3.09 -0.88
CA SER A 85 10.09 4.17 -0.32
C SER A 85 8.64 3.76 -0.06
N TRP A 86 8.22 2.60 -0.56
CA TRP A 86 6.90 2.01 -0.27
C TRP A 86 7.04 0.99 0.86
N GLY A 87 6.15 1.07 1.84
CA GLY A 87 6.16 0.19 3.01
C GLY A 87 5.98 -1.29 2.67
N CYS A 88 6.25 -2.17 3.63
CA CYS A 88 6.00 -3.60 3.53
C CYS A 88 4.56 -3.93 3.98
N LEU A 89 3.85 -4.79 3.23
CA LEU A 89 2.60 -5.39 3.68
C LEU A 89 2.88 -6.73 4.37
N ARG A 90 2.36 -6.89 5.59
CA ARG A 90 2.36 -8.17 6.32
C ARG A 90 0.93 -8.57 6.62
N SER A 91 0.64 -9.86 6.47
CA SER A 91 -0.63 -10.47 6.89
C SER A 91 -0.35 -11.49 7.98
N CYS A 92 -1.14 -11.44 9.05
CA CYS A 92 -1.07 -12.39 10.16
C CYS A 92 -2.47 -12.57 10.75
N GLY A 93 -2.70 -13.73 11.36
CA GLY A 93 -3.93 -13.96 12.12
C GLY A 93 -3.91 -13.18 13.43
N LEU A 94 -5.01 -12.49 13.75
CA LEU A 94 -5.21 -11.80 15.02
C LEU A 94 -6.47 -12.35 15.69
N VAL A 95 -6.30 -13.11 16.76
CA VAL A 95 -7.39 -13.35 17.71
C VAL A 95 -7.46 -12.13 18.61
N TRP A 96 -8.63 -11.51 18.76
CA TRP A 96 -8.75 -10.33 19.62
C TRP A 96 -8.32 -10.66 21.05
N GLY A 97 -7.61 -9.72 21.68
CA GLY A 97 -7.10 -9.78 23.03
C GLY A 97 -5.76 -9.08 23.17
N ARG A 98 -5.38 -8.76 24.41
CA ARG A 98 -4.11 -8.08 24.72
C ARG A 98 -2.87 -8.83 24.22
N GLU A 99 -2.78 -10.13 24.51
CA GLU A 99 -1.55 -10.88 24.28
C GLU A 99 -1.28 -11.05 22.78
N ALA A 100 -2.29 -11.44 21.99
CA ALA A 100 -2.16 -11.51 20.54
C ALA A 100 -1.87 -10.15 19.89
N ALA A 101 -2.42 -9.04 20.41
CA ALA A 101 -2.09 -7.71 19.93
C ALA A 101 -0.61 -7.34 20.18
N LYS A 102 -0.06 -7.67 21.35
CA LYS A 102 1.36 -7.48 21.65
C LYS A 102 2.26 -8.33 20.75
N ASP A 103 1.86 -9.57 20.50
CA ASP A 103 2.62 -10.50 19.67
C ASP A 103 2.75 -10.01 18.23
N ILE A 104 1.71 -9.35 17.69
CA ILE A 104 1.76 -8.73 16.36
C ILE A 104 2.66 -7.49 16.35
N LEU A 105 2.64 -6.70 17.42
CA LEU A 105 3.49 -5.51 17.51
C LEU A 105 4.97 -5.90 17.60
N GLN A 106 5.33 -7.02 18.24
CA GLN A 106 6.74 -7.43 18.45
C GLN A 106 7.62 -6.33 19.07
N GLY A 107 7.01 -5.41 19.83
CA GLY A 107 7.68 -4.24 20.41
C GLY A 107 7.66 -2.96 19.55
N ASP A 108 7.22 -3.06 18.30
CA ASP A 108 6.99 -1.91 17.42
C ASP A 108 5.72 -1.13 17.81
N LYS A 109 5.57 0.06 17.22
CA LYS A 109 4.40 0.92 17.37
C LYS A 109 3.76 1.15 16.00
N VAL A 110 2.43 1.27 15.99
CA VAL A 110 1.67 1.59 14.78
C VAL A 110 1.15 3.02 14.86
N ASP A 111 1.22 3.77 13.76
CA ASP A 111 0.67 5.13 13.71
C ASP A 111 -0.84 5.14 13.47
N LEU A 112 -1.37 4.10 12.82
CA LEU A 112 -2.77 3.99 12.45
C LEU A 112 -3.31 2.58 12.70
N VAL A 113 -4.46 2.50 13.35
CA VAL A 113 -5.26 1.27 13.49
C VAL A 113 -6.58 1.51 12.75
N ILE A 114 -7.01 0.55 11.92
CA ILE A 114 -8.30 0.60 11.24
C ILE A 114 -9.11 -0.63 11.64
N ALA A 115 -10.31 -0.43 12.15
CA ALA A 115 -11.28 -1.48 12.42
C ALA A 115 -12.59 -1.14 11.70
N SER A 116 -13.01 -1.96 10.74
CA SER A 116 -14.21 -1.68 9.93
C SER A 116 -15.25 -2.75 10.14
N ASP A 117 -16.42 -2.33 10.62
CA ASP A 117 -17.58 -3.15 10.93
C ASP A 117 -17.29 -4.32 11.90
N CYS A 118 -16.35 -4.11 12.82
CA CYS A 118 -15.98 -5.09 13.86
C CYS A 118 -16.88 -5.00 15.11
N VAL A 119 -17.75 -3.99 15.20
CA VAL A 119 -18.64 -3.76 16.36
C VAL A 119 -20.02 -4.33 16.05
N CYS A 120 -20.26 -5.58 16.45
CA CYS A 120 -21.60 -6.15 16.44
C CYS A 120 -21.73 -7.29 17.44
N GLU A 121 -22.34 -7.03 18.59
CA GLU A 121 -22.53 -8.06 19.64
C GLU A 121 -23.28 -9.28 19.14
N SER A 122 -24.30 -9.10 18.29
CA SER A 122 -25.11 -10.21 17.79
C SER A 122 -24.32 -11.22 16.94
N PHE A 123 -23.23 -10.82 16.29
CA PHE A 123 -22.40 -11.74 15.49
C PHE A 123 -21.24 -12.34 16.27
N TYR A 124 -20.66 -11.58 17.21
CA TYR A 124 -19.43 -11.97 17.91
C TYR A 124 -19.65 -12.44 19.36
N GLY A 125 -20.86 -12.25 19.91
CA GLY A 125 -21.25 -12.61 21.27
C GLY A 125 -20.91 -11.54 22.31
N ASP A 126 -21.58 -11.59 23.47
CA ASP A 126 -21.53 -10.54 24.51
C ASP A 126 -20.14 -10.30 25.12
N ALA A 127 -19.25 -11.30 25.03
CA ALA A 127 -17.89 -11.24 25.53
C ALA A 127 -16.90 -10.61 24.52
N SER A 128 -17.32 -10.33 23.29
CA SER A 128 -16.43 -9.86 22.22
C SER A 128 -16.03 -8.40 22.35
N LEU A 129 -16.96 -7.51 22.76
CA LEU A 129 -16.66 -6.07 22.83
C LEU A 129 -15.54 -5.73 23.83
N PRO A 130 -15.51 -6.26 25.07
CA PRO A 130 -14.41 -6.00 25.98
C PRO A 130 -13.05 -6.43 25.42
N VAL A 131 -13.02 -7.58 24.71
CA VAL A 131 -11.80 -8.12 24.11
C VAL A 131 -11.35 -7.27 22.92
N LEU A 132 -12.28 -6.78 22.09
CA LEU A 132 -11.97 -5.85 21.01
C LEU A 132 -11.45 -4.51 21.56
N VAL A 133 -12.08 -3.97 22.61
CA VAL A 133 -11.61 -2.75 23.29
C VAL A 133 -10.19 -2.93 23.82
N GLU A 134 -9.90 -4.06 24.48
CA GLU A 134 -8.56 -4.37 24.96
C GLU A 134 -7.54 -4.49 23.82
N THR A 135 -7.94 -5.08 22.69
CA THR A 135 -7.11 -5.17 21.48
C THR A 135 -6.75 -3.78 20.97
N ILE A 136 -7.75 -2.92 20.74
CA ILE A 136 -7.55 -1.56 20.21
C ILE A 136 -6.70 -0.73 21.19
N GLN A 137 -6.99 -0.82 22.49
CA GLN A 137 -6.21 -0.15 23.53
C GLN A 137 -4.74 -0.59 23.51
N THR A 138 -4.47 -1.87 23.30
CA THR A 138 -3.11 -2.44 23.27
C THR A 138 -2.36 -2.00 22.02
N LEU A 139 -3.03 -1.95 20.86
CA LEU A 139 -2.44 -1.45 19.61
C LEU A 139 -2.16 0.05 19.65
N CYS A 140 -2.91 0.82 20.45
CA CYS A 140 -2.73 2.26 20.54
C CYS A 140 -1.53 2.66 21.42
N SER A 141 -0.55 3.32 20.81
CA SER A 141 0.48 4.13 21.47
C SER A 141 0.07 5.61 21.55
N ASP A 142 0.92 6.46 22.12
CA ASP A 142 0.64 7.90 22.27
C ASP A 142 0.61 8.67 20.93
N ARG A 143 1.12 8.04 19.85
CA ARG A 143 1.08 8.58 18.47
C ARG A 143 0.03 7.91 17.60
N THR A 144 -0.61 6.86 18.09
CA THR A 144 -1.54 6.06 17.31
C THR A 144 -2.89 6.76 17.20
N VAL A 145 -3.44 6.76 16.00
CA VAL A 145 -4.84 7.09 15.72
C VAL A 145 -5.58 5.81 15.37
N ALA A 146 -6.67 5.50 16.06
CA ALA A 146 -7.56 4.41 15.69
C ALA A 146 -8.80 4.95 14.96
N LEU A 147 -9.06 4.47 13.75
CA LEU A 147 -10.26 4.76 12.98
C LEU A 147 -11.18 3.54 13.03
N MET A 148 -12.43 3.76 13.41
CA MET A 148 -13.42 2.71 13.54
C MET A 148 -14.66 3.07 12.74
N SER A 149 -15.00 2.27 11.74
CA SER A 149 -16.28 2.39 11.02
C SER A 149 -17.25 1.33 11.50
N VAL A 150 -18.52 1.71 11.67
CA VAL A 150 -19.58 0.81 12.16
C VAL A 150 -20.85 1.04 11.35
N GLN A 151 -21.46 -0.04 10.86
CA GLN A 151 -22.81 0.01 10.30
C GLN A 151 -23.84 -0.15 11.42
N ARG A 152 -24.79 0.78 11.51
CA ARG A 152 -25.83 0.74 12.54
C ARG A 152 -26.80 -0.41 12.29
N ARG A 153 -27.01 -1.23 13.33
CA ARG A 153 -27.98 -2.34 13.32
C ARG A 153 -28.77 -2.32 14.62
N LEU A 154 -29.96 -2.91 14.60
CA LEU A 154 -30.74 -3.06 15.83
C LEU A 154 -29.96 -3.98 16.80
N GLY A 155 -29.57 -3.45 17.96
CA GLY A 155 -28.80 -4.20 18.95
C GLY A 155 -27.35 -4.46 18.55
N ASP A 156 -26.72 -3.57 17.76
CA ASP A 156 -25.30 -3.69 17.39
C ASP A 156 -24.33 -3.63 18.59
N GLY A 157 -24.76 -3.07 19.72
CA GLY A 157 -23.93 -2.92 20.92
C GLY A 157 -22.94 -1.77 20.84
N LEU A 158 -23.08 -0.87 19.86
CA LEU A 158 -22.16 0.25 19.66
C LEU A 158 -22.09 1.17 20.88
N GLU A 159 -23.23 1.47 21.51
CA GLU A 159 -23.27 2.34 22.69
C GLU A 159 -22.43 1.76 23.83
N ARG A 160 -22.53 0.44 24.05
CA ARG A 160 -21.73 -0.27 25.06
C ARG A 160 -20.26 -0.30 24.67
N PHE A 161 -19.95 -0.55 23.39
CA PHE A 161 -18.58 -0.49 22.88
C PHE A 161 -17.93 0.87 23.13
N LEU A 162 -18.61 1.97 22.75
CA LEU A 162 -18.13 3.33 22.93
C LEU A 162 -17.97 3.69 24.42
N GLN A 163 -18.89 3.24 25.27
CA GLN A 163 -18.77 3.42 26.71
C GLN A 163 -17.54 2.72 27.28
N LEU A 164 -17.26 1.48 26.85
CA LEU A 164 -16.07 0.73 27.29
C LEU A 164 -14.79 1.36 26.77
N LEU A 165 -14.75 1.70 25.48
CA LEU A 165 -13.58 2.32 24.84
C LEU A 165 -13.27 3.70 25.43
N GLY A 166 -14.31 4.49 25.71
CA GLY A 166 -14.19 5.82 26.31
C GLY A 166 -13.60 5.83 27.72
N ARG A 167 -13.52 4.67 28.40
CA ARG A 167 -12.84 4.54 29.70
C ARG A 167 -11.33 4.51 29.58
N CYS A 168 -10.79 4.11 28.43
CA CYS A 168 -9.35 3.94 28.23
C CYS A 168 -8.76 4.79 27.11
N LEU A 169 -9.59 5.28 26.17
CA LEU A 169 -9.19 6.16 25.09
C LEU A 169 -10.15 7.36 25.00
N PHE A 170 -9.64 8.49 24.49
CA PHE A 170 -10.49 9.57 24.01
C PHE A 170 -11.12 9.12 22.69
N VAL A 171 -12.45 9.18 22.60
CA VAL A 171 -13.21 8.76 21.41
C VAL A 171 -14.10 9.91 20.95
N ASP A 172 -14.11 10.18 19.65
CA ASP A 172 -14.97 11.19 19.04
C ASP A 172 -15.58 10.67 17.73
N ARG A 173 -16.77 11.17 17.37
CA ARG A 173 -17.42 10.82 16.11
C ARG A 173 -16.93 11.75 15.02
N LEU A 174 -16.25 11.21 14.02
CA LEU A 174 -15.68 11.96 12.92
C LEU A 174 -16.71 12.27 11.82
N SER A 175 -17.52 11.28 11.45
CA SER A 175 -18.47 11.41 10.33
C SER A 175 -19.62 10.41 10.43
N SER A 176 -20.70 10.69 9.71
CA SER A 176 -21.77 9.74 9.42
C SER A 176 -22.23 9.89 7.96
N CYS A 177 -22.64 8.79 7.36
CA CYS A 177 -23.30 8.79 6.05
C CYS A 177 -24.32 7.65 5.96
N PHE A 178 -25.19 7.70 4.95
CA PHE A 178 -26.12 6.62 4.66
C PHE A 178 -25.68 5.90 3.39
N VAL A 179 -25.65 4.56 3.45
CA VAL A 179 -25.46 3.69 2.29
C VAL A 179 -26.74 2.90 2.11
N GLY A 180 -27.57 3.33 1.16
CA GLY A 180 -28.97 2.89 1.08
C GLY A 180 -29.72 3.32 2.34
N ASN A 181 -30.28 2.35 3.07
CA ASN A 181 -31.02 2.59 4.31
C ASN A 181 -30.18 2.33 5.57
N ILE A 182 -28.88 2.09 5.43
CA ILE A 182 -27.98 1.76 6.53
C ILE A 182 -27.17 3.01 6.88
N GLU A 183 -27.23 3.44 8.13
CA GLU A 183 -26.35 4.48 8.66
C GLU A 183 -24.97 3.88 8.94
N VAL A 184 -23.93 4.53 8.42
CA VAL A 184 -22.53 4.19 8.66
C VAL A 184 -21.90 5.34 9.45
N LEU A 185 -21.30 4.99 10.59
CA LEU A 185 -20.63 5.93 11.48
C LEU A 185 -19.12 5.71 11.42
N VAL A 186 -18.35 6.79 11.51
CA VAL A 186 -16.89 6.76 11.63
C VAL A 186 -16.49 7.45 12.91
N TYR A 187 -15.73 6.74 13.74
CA TYR A 187 -15.18 7.22 15.00
C TYR A 187 -13.66 7.27 14.92
N VAL A 188 -13.09 8.21 15.66
CA VAL A 188 -11.66 8.31 15.92
C VAL A 188 -11.40 8.06 17.41
N ALA A 189 -10.37 7.28 17.72
CA ALA A 189 -9.92 7.04 19.08
C ALA A 189 -8.40 7.26 19.22
N ARG A 190 -7.97 7.77 20.37
CA ARG A 190 -6.55 8.03 20.70
C ARG A 190 -6.32 8.00 22.21
N LYS A 191 -5.09 7.74 22.65
CA LYS A 191 -4.75 7.85 24.07
C LYS A 191 -4.93 9.28 24.59
N PHE A 192 -5.26 9.41 25.87
CA PHE A 192 -5.23 10.70 26.56
C PHE A 192 -3.81 11.25 26.53
N LYS A 193 -3.68 12.55 26.25
CA LYS A 193 -2.40 13.27 26.30
C LYS A 193 -2.05 13.62 27.74
#